data_AF-A0A1H9BSG1-F1
#
_entry.id   AF-A0A1H9BSG1-F1
#
_cell.length_a   1.000
_cell.length_b   1.000
_cell.length_c   1.000
_cell.angle_alpha   90.00
_cell.angle_beta   90.00
_cell.angle_gamma   90.00
#
_symmetry.space_group_name_H-M   'P 1'
#
loop_
_entity.id
_entity.type
_entity.pdbx_description
1 polymer ?
#
loop_
_entity_poly.entity_id
_entity_poly.type
_entity_poly.pdbx_seq_one_letter_code
_entity_poly.pdbx_strand_id
1 'polypeptide(L)' 'MTPEDTELITEFHKVSQLMPGVAFDFIMGTLTPDREHEFGQILISLGELLVHHADERLQPEAPPTTVSPTDG' A
#
# COMPACT_ATOMS: atom_id res chain seq x y z
N MET A 1 8.52 -4.73 12.29
CA MET A 1 7.39 -4.73 11.36
C MET A 1 6.32 -3.89 12.02
N THR A 2 6.02 -2.74 11.43
CA THR A 2 4.96 -1.84 11.89
C THR A 2 3.59 -2.43 11.49
N PRO A 3 2.48 -1.94 12.08
CA PRO A 3 1.14 -2.28 11.61
C PRO A 3 0.94 -1.94 10.13
N GLU A 4 1.49 -0.81 9.68
CA GLU A 4 1.45 -0.37 8.28
C GLU A 4 2.21 -1.32 7.35
N ASP A 5 3.41 -1.78 7.73
CA ASP A 5 4.16 -2.80 6.97
C ASP A 5 3.32 -4.07 6.76
N THR A 6 2.53 -4.45 7.78
CA THR A 6 1.70 -5.65 7.78
C THR A 6 0.50 -5.49 6.84
N GLU A 7 -0.12 -4.31 6.85
CA GLU A 7 -1.20 -3.94 5.94
C GLU A 7 -0.71 -3.94 4.48
N LEU A 8 0.44 -3.33 4.21
CA LEU A 8 1.04 -3.27 2.89
C LEU A 8 1.33 -4.68 2.33
N ILE A 9 1.92 -5.56 3.15
CA ILE A 9 2.18 -6.96 2.78
C ILE A 9 0.89 -7.71 2.49
N THR A 10 -0.17 -7.45 3.26
CA THR A 10 -1.48 -8.09 3.08
C THR A 10 -2.09 -7.70 1.73
N GLU A 11 -2.07 -6.42 1.38
CA GLU A 11 -2.59 -5.95 0.09
C GLU A 11 -1.73 -6.43 -1.09
N PHE A 12 -0.41 -6.47 -0.96
CA PHE A 12 0.47 -7.09 -1.95
C PHE A 12 0.14 -8.56 -2.17
N HIS A 13 -0.07 -9.31 -1.09
CA HIS A 13 -0.41 -10.72 -1.19
C HIS A 13 -1.76 -10.92 -1.89
N LYS A 14 -2.77 -10.12 -1.56
CA LYS A 14 -4.08 -10.13 -2.22
C LYS A 14 -3.97 -9.88 -3.73
N VAL A 15 -3.23 -8.84 -4.14
CA VAL A 15 -2.99 -8.58 -5.58
C VAL A 15 -2.27 -9.76 -6.23
N SER A 16 -1.26 -10.34 -5.57
CA SER A 16 -0.52 -11.50 -6.11
C SER A 16 -1.41 -12.73 -6.35
N GLN A 17 -2.43 -12.93 -5.50
CA GLN A 17 -3.38 -14.03 -5.63
C GLN A 17 -4.40 -13.80 -6.76
N LEU A 18 -4.83 -12.55 -6.96
CA LEU A 18 -5.82 -12.18 -7.97
C LEU A 18 -5.23 -12.11 -9.38
N MET A 19 -3.99 -11.62 -9.50
CA MET A 19 -3.34 -11.32 -10.78
C MET A 19 -3.36 -12.47 -11.79
N PRO A 20 -3.04 -13.74 -11.44
CA PRO A 20 -3.06 -14.82 -12.42
C PRO A 20 -4.43 -15.06 -13.04
N GLY A 21 -5.50 -14.99 -12.24
CA GLY A 21 -6.87 -15.18 -12.71
C GLY A 21 -7.32 -14.02 -13.60
N VAL A 22 -7.11 -12.78 -13.13
CA VAL A 22 -7.45 -11.58 -13.90
C VAL A 22 -6.70 -11.53 -15.22
N ALA A 23 -5.39 -11.83 -15.23
CA ALA A 23 -4.60 -11.84 -16.45
C ALA A 23 -5.07 -12.93 -17.43
N PHE A 24 -5.40 -14.11 -16.92
CA PHE A 24 -5.96 -15.18 -17.75
C PHE A 24 -7.30 -14.77 -18.37
N ASP A 25 -8.23 -14.28 -17.57
CA ASP A 25 -9.55 -13.86 -18.05
C ASP A 25 -9.47 -12.69 -19.05
N PHE A 26 -8.52 -11.77 -18.85
CA PHE A 26 -8.26 -10.67 -19.79
C PHE A 26 -7.78 -11.19 -21.14
N ILE A 27 -6.80 -12.12 -21.14
CA ILE A 27 -6.28 -12.75 -22.36
C ILE A 27 -7.38 -13.54 -23.09
N MET A 28 -8.24 -14.23 -22.34
CA MET A 28 -9.34 -15.01 -22.89
C MET A 28 -10.53 -14.15 -23.35
N GLY A 29 -10.52 -12.84 -23.06
CA GLY A 29 -11.63 -11.93 -23.35
C GLY A 29 -12.88 -12.24 -22.52
N THR A 30 -12.72 -12.91 -21.38
CA THR A 30 -13.80 -13.31 -20.46
C THR A 30 -13.89 -12.42 -19.23
N LEU A 31 -12.94 -11.51 -19.04
CA LEU A 31 -12.97 -10.55 -17.95
C LEU A 31 -14.13 -9.57 -18.15
N THR A 32 -15.08 -9.60 -17.23
CA THR A 32 -16.25 -8.71 -17.27
C THR A 32 -15.88 -7.29 -16.83
N PRO A 33 -16.56 -6.23 -17.32
CA PRO A 33 -16.31 -4.85 -16.89
C PRO A 33 -16.37 -4.64 -15.37
N ASP A 34 -17.30 -5.30 -14.68
CA ASP A 34 -17.41 -5.20 -13.22
C ASP A 34 -16.17 -5.74 -12.51
N ARG A 35 -15.60 -6.84 -13.03
CA ARG A 35 -14.35 -7.42 -12.52
C ARG A 35 -13.12 -6.58 -12.86
N GLU A 36 -13.08 -5.96 -14.04
CA GLU A 36 -12.04 -4.97 -14.38
C GLU A 36 -12.05 -3.82 -13.39
N HIS A 37 -13.24 -3.28 -13.10
CA HIS A 37 -13.40 -2.16 -12.17
C HIS A 37 -13.02 -2.55 -10.74
N GLU A 38 -13.51 -3.69 -10.25
CA GLU A 38 -13.15 -4.20 -8.92
C GLU A 38 -11.62 -4.38 -8.78
N PHE A 39 -10.99 -5.01 -9.78
CA PHE A 39 -9.55 -5.21 -9.75
C PHE A 39 -8.78 -3.88 -9.84
N GLY A 40 -9.24 -2.95 -10.67
CA GLY A 40 -8.67 -1.60 -10.75
C GLY A 40 -8.75 -0.84 -9.43
N GLN A 41 -9.86 -0.94 -8.70
CA GLN A 41 -10.01 -0.33 -7.37
C GLN A 41 -8.99 -0.89 -6.37
N ILE A 42 -8.75 -2.20 -6.39
CA ILE A 42 -7.74 -2.84 -5.53
C ILE A 42 -6.34 -2.28 -5.84
N LEU A 43 -5.99 -2.14 -7.12
CA LEU A 43 -4.69 -1.58 -7.53
C LEU A 43 -4.53 -0.11 -7.11
N ILE A 44 -5.58 0.69 -7.22
CA ILE A 44 -5.58 2.10 -6.79
C ILE A 44 -5.29 2.17 -5.29
N SER A 45 -6.02 1.41 -4.47
CA SER A 45 -5.84 1.40 -3.01
C SER A 45 -4.43 0.95 -2.61
N LEU A 46 -3.87 -0.08 -3.26
CA LEU A 46 -2.48 -0.48 -3.01
C LEU A 46 -1.48 0.62 -3.40
N GLY A 47 -1.73 1.31 -4.52
CA GLY A 47 -0.90 2.43 -4.96
C GLY A 47 -0.89 3.59 -3.96
N GLU A 48 -2.05 3.96 -3.44
CA GLU A 48 -2.19 4.99 -2.39
C GLU A 48 -1.43 4.62 -1.12
N LEU A 49 -1.55 3.36 -0.67
CA LEU A 49 -0.84 2.87 0.51
C LEU A 49 0.68 2.87 0.31
N LEU A 50 1.17 2.51 -0.88
CA LEU A 50 2.59 2.58 -1.21
C LEU A 50 3.15 4.00 -1.18
N VAL A 51 2.41 4.96 -1.72
CA VAL A 51 2.79 6.38 -1.71
C VAL A 51 2.86 6.87 -0.26
N HIS A 52 1.83 6.59 0.54
CA HIS A 52 1.80 6.97 1.94
C HIS A 52 3.00 6.41 2.72
N HIS A 53 3.26 5.10 2.60
CA HIS A 53 4.39 4.46 3.25
C HIS A 53 5.74 5.03 2.81
N ALA A 54 5.90 5.37 1.53
CA ALA A 54 7.11 6.02 1.03
C ALA A 54 7.28 7.42 1.62
N ASP A 55 6.20 8.20 1.70
CA ASP A 55 6.21 9.55 2.28
C ASP A 55 6.58 9.52 3.77
N GLU A 56 6.01 8.58 4.55
CA GLU A 56 6.34 8.43 5.98
C GLU A 56 7.83 8.11 6.18
N ARG A 57 8.39 7.23 5.36
CA ARG A 57 9.82 6.89 5.41
C ARG A 57 10.76 8.03 5.04
N LEU A 58 10.27 9.04 4.31
CA LEU A 58 11.04 10.21 3.91
C LEU A 58 10.95 11.35 4.93
N GLN A 59 10.05 11.27 5.92
CA GLN A 59 9.99 12.27 6.99
C GLN A 59 11.24 12.12 7.88
N PRO A 60 12.06 13.18 8.05
CA PRO A 60 13.17 13.14 8.97
C PRO A 60 12.65 12.88 10.38
N GLU A 61 13.27 11.94 11.09
CA GLU A 61 13.07 11.77 12.53
C GLU A 61 13.26 13.13 13.19
N ALA A 62 12.16 13.73 13.68
CA ALA A 62 12.23 15.05 14.30
C ALA A 62 13.27 14.98 15.42
N PRO A 63 14.25 15.90 15.47
CA PRO A 63 15.29 15.83 16.49
C PRO A 63 14.63 15.79 17.87
N PRO A 64 15.10 14.93 18.78
CA PRO A 64 14.55 14.85 20.12
C PRO A 64 14.57 16.25 20.71
N THR A 65 13.40 16.73 21.16
CA THR A 65 13.29 18.04 21.80
C THR A 65 14.22 18.03 23.00
N THR A 66 15.38 18.70 22.87
CA THR A 66 16.28 18.94 23.99
C THR A 66 15.55 19.83 24.98
N VAL A 67 14.90 19.23 25.97
CA VAL A 67 14.50 19.93 27.19
C VAL A 67 15.80 20.32 27.90
N SER A 68 16.31 21.52 27.62
CA SER A 68 17.34 22.12 28.45
C SER A 68 16.78 22.26 29.87
N PRO A 69 17.44 21.70 30.89
CA PRO A 69 17.08 22.02 32.27
C PRO A 69 17.42 23.51 32.47
N THR A 70 16.40 24.29 32.77
CA THR A 70 16.58 25.67 33.24
C THR A 70 17.21 25.57 34.62
N ASP A 71 18.40 26.15 34.76
CA ASP A 71 19.15 26.28 36.02
C ASP A 71 18.24 26.76 37.17
N GLY A 72 18.41 26.11 38.32
CA GLY A 72 17.86 26.51 39.62
C GLY A 72 18.82 26.16 40.74
#